data_AF-A0AAF0CBY2-F1
#
_entry.id   AF-A0AAF0CBY2-F1
#
_cell.length_a   1.000
_cell.length_b   1.000
_cell.length_c   1.000
_cell.angle_alpha   90.00
_cell.angle_beta   90.00
_cell.angle_gamma   90.00
#
_symmetry.space_group_name_H-M   'P 1'
#
loop_
_entity.id
_entity.type
_entity.pdbx_description
1 polymer ?
#
loop_
_entity_poly.entity_id
_entity_poly.type
_entity_poly.pdbx_seq_one_letter_code
_entity_poly.pdbx_strand_id
1 'polypeptide(L)'
;MRVIVIILLLIILGFIGWKAAERFKIIESPDEPAVVTGDPATPDDAQPDAPAEASLPSFDIVRVDRTGYAVIAGRAKPRSDVTIYANDEELATTPAEPDGSWVIATDTPLDAGPVELSLSMRTEDGTVIRSEDTILIYVPEREGDLPLVLRTTPGGATEVLQEPRDAADGLGPLSLDVIDYDDTGAVIFSGRAEPGRVVQLFINRQLLGQTAANADGRWTIAPEAQIAPGVYQLLVIQLDEDGRPAYAIELPFERANPDNIDLRDGRVIVQPGNSLWRIARRAYGQGAQYTIIYEANADQIRDPDLIYPGQIFDVPDEEADETEQ
;
A
#
# COMPACT_ATOMS: atom_id res chain seq x y z
N MET A 1 28.77 15.29 -61.47
CA MET A 1 28.82 14.39 -60.29
C MET A 1 27.99 14.87 -59.09
N ARG A 2 27.48 16.11 -59.05
CA ARG A 2 26.58 16.62 -57.98
C ARG A 2 25.08 16.37 -58.19
N VAL A 3 24.65 15.94 -59.38
CA VAL A 3 23.22 15.76 -59.72
C VAL A 3 22.68 14.35 -59.40
N ILE A 4 23.54 13.32 -59.41
CA ILE A 4 23.13 11.92 -59.19
C ILE A 4 22.93 11.62 -57.69
N VAL A 5 23.66 12.29 -56.80
CA VAL A 5 23.55 12.10 -55.33
C VAL A 5 22.25 12.71 -54.76
N ILE A 6 21.74 13.79 -55.36
CA ILE A 6 20.51 14.46 -54.91
C ILE A 6 19.27 13.64 -55.29
N ILE A 7 19.28 12.96 -56.44
CA ILE A 7 18.16 12.14 -56.90
C ILE A 7 18.01 10.86 -56.05
N LEU A 8 19.12 10.26 -55.60
CA LEU A 8 19.10 9.10 -54.70
C LEU A 8 18.63 9.45 -53.27
N LEU A 9 18.93 10.65 -52.77
CA LEU A 9 18.46 11.14 -51.47
C LEU A 9 16.96 11.45 -51.45
N LEU A 10 16.40 11.93 -52.57
CA LEU A 10 14.96 12.19 -52.68
C LEU A 10 14.11 10.92 -52.77
N ILE A 11 14.64 9.84 -53.35
CA ILE A 11 13.93 8.55 -53.42
C ILE A 11 13.90 7.85 -52.06
N ILE A 12 14.96 7.97 -51.25
CA ILE A 12 15.02 7.40 -49.89
C ILE A 12 14.11 8.19 -48.92
N LEU A 13 14.06 9.53 -49.04
CA LEU A 13 13.13 10.37 -48.25
C LEU A 13 11.66 10.15 -48.63
N GLY A 14 11.36 9.90 -49.91
CA GLY A 14 10.01 9.59 -50.38
C GLY A 14 9.47 8.24 -49.85
N PHE A 15 10.34 7.25 -49.64
CA PHE A 15 9.93 5.94 -49.13
C PHE A 15 9.71 5.93 -47.61
N ILE A 16 10.43 6.78 -46.86
CA ILE A 16 10.27 6.92 -45.40
C ILE A 16 9.01 7.73 -45.06
N GLY A 17 8.62 8.70 -45.91
CA GLY A 17 7.37 9.46 -45.75
C GLY A 17 6.09 8.65 -46.01
N TRP A 18 6.12 7.66 -46.91
CA TRP A 18 4.95 6.81 -47.18
C TRP A 18 4.65 5.87 -45.99
N LYS A 19 5.67 5.37 -45.30
CA LYS A 19 5.47 4.46 -44.15
C LYS A 19 4.99 5.16 -42.86
N ALA A 20 4.94 6.50 -42.84
CA ALA A 20 4.50 7.30 -41.69
C ALA A 20 3.05 7.83 -41.82
N ALA A 21 2.40 7.65 -42.97
CA ALA A 21 1.05 8.18 -43.23
C ALA A 21 -0.11 7.19 -42.90
N GLU A 22 0.18 6.00 -42.34
CA GLU A 22 -0.88 5.05 -41.92
C GLU A 22 -1.26 5.12 -40.44
N ARG A 23 -0.60 5.96 -39.62
CA ARG A 23 -0.91 6.04 -38.18
C ARG A 23 -0.85 7.50 -37.72
N PHE A 24 -2.02 8.07 -37.43
CA PHE A 24 -2.31 9.40 -36.87
C PHE A 24 -2.47 10.60 -37.84
N LYS A 25 -3.73 11.00 -38.11
CA LYS A 25 -4.41 12.20 -37.56
C LYS A 25 -5.72 12.48 -38.32
N ILE A 26 -6.90 12.44 -37.67
CA ILE A 26 -7.57 13.49 -36.85
C ILE A 26 -8.26 14.58 -37.71
N ILE A 27 -9.60 14.54 -37.65
CA ILE A 27 -10.64 15.61 -37.65
C ILE A 27 -10.65 16.66 -38.77
N GLU A 28 -11.76 16.70 -39.52
CA GLU A 28 -12.36 17.95 -40.03
C GLU A 28 -13.89 17.78 -40.16
N SER A 29 -14.66 18.53 -39.36
CA SER A 29 -16.12 18.75 -39.51
C SER A 29 -16.35 19.78 -40.62
N PRO A 30 -17.48 19.72 -41.37
CA PRO A 30 -18.59 20.63 -41.03
C PRO A 30 -20.02 20.17 -41.42
N ASP A 31 -20.98 20.92 -40.88
CA ASP A 31 -22.39 21.13 -41.29
C ASP A 31 -23.50 20.13 -40.86
N GLU A 32 -24.30 20.58 -39.89
CA GLU A 32 -25.76 20.34 -39.81
C GLU A 32 -26.48 20.86 -41.08
N PRO A 33 -27.73 20.45 -41.44
CA PRO A 33 -28.76 19.86 -40.58
C PRO A 33 -29.58 18.69 -41.21
N ALA A 34 -30.26 17.90 -40.38
CA ALA A 34 -31.61 17.39 -40.67
C ALA A 34 -32.21 16.68 -39.45
N VAL A 35 -33.25 17.28 -38.90
CA VAL A 35 -34.18 16.65 -37.96
C VAL A 35 -35.00 15.61 -38.72
N VAL A 36 -34.93 14.33 -38.30
CA VAL A 36 -36.01 13.35 -38.55
C VAL A 36 -36.27 12.57 -37.26
N THR A 37 -37.51 12.69 -36.83
CA THR A 37 -38.20 12.12 -35.66
C THR A 37 -38.58 10.64 -35.80
N GLY A 38 -38.61 9.92 -34.67
CA GLY A 38 -39.42 8.70 -34.36
C GLY A 38 -38.78 7.36 -34.74
N ASP A 39 -38.82 6.27 -33.98
CA ASP A 39 -39.58 5.83 -32.80
C ASP A 39 -38.81 4.62 -32.14
N PRO A 40 -39.19 4.05 -30.98
CA PRO A 40 -38.30 3.45 -29.99
C PRO A 40 -37.90 2.00 -30.27
N ALA A 41 -36.67 1.64 -29.87
CA ALA A 41 -36.24 0.25 -29.73
C ALA A 41 -36.19 -0.15 -28.24
N THR A 42 -36.86 -1.25 -27.95
CA THR A 42 -37.05 -1.94 -26.68
C THR A 42 -35.73 -2.23 -25.94
N PRO A 43 -35.72 -2.18 -24.58
CA PRO A 43 -34.59 -2.60 -23.77
C PRO A 43 -34.63 -4.11 -23.54
N ASP A 44 -33.71 -4.87 -24.11
CA ASP A 44 -33.15 -6.07 -23.48
C ASP A 44 -31.93 -6.55 -24.27
N ASP A 45 -30.79 -6.53 -23.60
CA ASP A 45 -29.85 -7.65 -23.53
C ASP A 45 -28.79 -7.20 -22.53
N ALA A 46 -29.14 -7.35 -21.25
CA ALA A 46 -28.17 -7.41 -20.19
C ALA A 46 -27.18 -8.53 -20.53
N GLN A 47 -25.98 -8.14 -20.93
CA GLN A 47 -24.85 -9.05 -21.04
C GLN A 47 -24.75 -9.81 -19.70
N PRO A 48 -24.81 -11.16 -19.69
CA PRO A 48 -24.65 -11.92 -18.47
C PRO A 48 -23.32 -11.55 -17.82
N ASP A 49 -23.39 -11.11 -16.56
CA ASP A 49 -22.23 -10.86 -15.72
C ASP A 49 -21.22 -11.99 -15.89
N ALA A 50 -19.99 -11.62 -16.24
CA ALA A 50 -18.86 -12.50 -16.08
C ALA A 50 -18.92 -13.06 -14.64
N PRO A 51 -18.67 -14.37 -14.42
CA PRO A 51 -18.69 -14.93 -13.07
C PRO A 51 -17.83 -14.06 -12.16
N ALA A 52 -18.43 -13.51 -11.11
CA ALA A 52 -17.72 -12.74 -10.09
C ALA A 52 -16.57 -13.61 -9.57
N GLU A 53 -15.35 -13.27 -9.99
CA GLU A 53 -14.14 -13.81 -9.41
C GLU A 53 -14.22 -13.59 -7.90
N ALA A 54 -13.76 -14.55 -7.11
CA ALA A 54 -13.85 -14.49 -5.66
C ALA A 54 -13.06 -13.27 -5.15
N SER A 55 -13.73 -12.14 -4.98
CA SER A 55 -13.15 -10.94 -4.39
C SER A 55 -12.87 -11.25 -2.92
N LEU A 56 -11.60 -11.17 -2.51
CA LEU A 56 -11.24 -11.19 -1.09
C LEU A 56 -12.02 -10.08 -0.37
N PRO A 57 -12.46 -10.29 0.88
CA PRO A 57 -13.06 -9.22 1.64
C PRO A 57 -12.00 -8.14 1.93
N SER A 58 -12.36 -6.87 1.84
CA SER A 58 -11.44 -5.73 1.99
C SER A 58 -12.01 -4.63 2.87
N PHE A 59 -11.13 -3.83 3.48
CA PHE A 59 -11.50 -2.59 4.17
C PHE A 59 -11.41 -1.40 3.20
N ASP A 60 -12.45 -0.58 3.16
CA ASP A 60 -12.45 0.67 2.40
C ASP A 60 -12.26 1.86 3.35
N ILE A 61 -13.09 1.93 4.40
CA ILE A 61 -13.09 3.03 5.36
C ILE A 61 -12.96 2.48 6.76
N VAL A 62 -12.03 3.03 7.52
CA VAL A 62 -11.96 2.86 8.97
C VAL A 62 -11.80 4.24 9.59
N ARG A 63 -12.75 4.60 10.45
CA ARG A 63 -12.77 5.85 11.20
C ARG A 63 -13.01 5.53 12.66
N VAL A 64 -12.19 6.09 13.53
CA VAL A 64 -12.33 5.92 14.98
C VAL A 64 -12.35 7.30 15.60
N ASP A 65 -13.39 7.62 16.35
CA ASP A 65 -13.48 8.93 16.99
C ASP A 65 -12.64 9.02 18.27
N ARG A 66 -12.61 10.21 18.87
CA ARG A 66 -11.87 10.50 20.11
C ARG A 66 -12.39 9.74 21.33
N THR A 67 -13.57 9.13 21.23
CA THR A 67 -14.18 8.32 22.28
C THR A 67 -13.96 6.82 22.07
N GLY A 68 -13.28 6.42 20.99
CA GLY A 68 -12.97 5.02 20.67
C GLY A 68 -14.07 4.29 19.90
N TYR A 69 -15.16 4.96 19.51
CA TYR A 69 -16.16 4.35 18.66
C TYR A 69 -15.67 4.30 17.22
N ALA A 70 -15.90 3.17 16.55
CA ALA A 70 -15.44 2.96 15.19
C ALA A 70 -16.59 2.78 14.20
N VAL A 71 -16.41 3.35 13.01
CA VAL A 71 -17.21 3.05 11.81
C VAL A 71 -16.28 2.41 10.79
N ILE A 72 -16.64 1.22 10.35
CA ILE A 72 -15.84 0.35 9.51
C ILE A 72 -16.69 -0.06 8.31
N ALA A 73 -16.16 0.12 7.10
CA ALA A 73 -16.85 -0.25 5.88
C ALA A 73 -15.88 -0.87 4.87
N GLY A 74 -16.42 -1.64 3.94
CA GLY A 74 -15.60 -2.30 2.93
C GLY A 74 -16.40 -3.06 1.88
N ARG A 75 -15.69 -3.95 1.18
CA ARG A 75 -16.25 -4.84 0.16
C ARG A 75 -16.09 -6.30 0.53
N ALA A 76 -17.02 -7.12 0.09
CA ALA A 76 -16.98 -8.57 0.18
C ALA A 76 -17.84 -9.18 -0.94
N LYS A 77 -17.84 -10.51 -1.04
CA LYS A 77 -18.76 -11.20 -1.95
C LYS A 77 -20.21 -10.86 -1.58
N PRO A 78 -21.09 -10.48 -2.52
CA PRO A 78 -22.48 -10.17 -2.20
C PRO A 78 -23.16 -11.29 -1.42
N ARG A 79 -23.96 -10.93 -0.40
CA ARG A 79 -24.69 -11.85 0.49
C ARG A 79 -23.83 -12.79 1.34
N SER A 80 -22.50 -12.59 1.42
CA SER A 80 -21.68 -13.30 2.40
C SER A 80 -21.83 -12.69 3.79
N ASP A 81 -21.69 -13.50 4.84
CA ASP A 81 -21.56 -12.98 6.21
C ASP A 81 -20.14 -12.46 6.41
N VAL A 82 -19.98 -11.18 6.73
CA VAL A 82 -18.70 -10.52 6.99
C VAL A 82 -18.49 -10.42 8.50
N THR A 83 -17.38 -10.93 9.00
CA THR A 83 -17.01 -10.90 10.42
C THR A 83 -15.71 -10.12 10.60
N ILE A 84 -15.75 -9.13 11.49
CA ILE A 84 -14.58 -8.38 11.96
C ILE A 84 -14.17 -8.95 13.32
N TYR A 85 -12.87 -9.17 13.49
CA TYR A 85 -12.28 -9.52 14.77
C TYR A 85 -11.43 -8.35 15.27
N ALA A 86 -11.44 -8.10 16.56
CA ALA A 86 -10.52 -7.21 17.25
C ALA A 86 -9.65 -8.04 18.19
N ASN A 87 -8.33 -8.03 18.00
CA ASN A 87 -7.39 -8.84 18.78
C ASN A 87 -7.80 -10.33 18.84
N ASP A 88 -8.16 -10.91 17.69
CA ASP A 88 -8.69 -12.27 17.52
C ASP A 88 -10.05 -12.59 18.17
N GLU A 89 -10.68 -11.63 18.86
CA GLU A 89 -12.05 -11.76 19.38
C GLU A 89 -13.06 -11.23 18.37
N GLU A 90 -14.19 -11.93 18.17
CA GLU A 90 -15.23 -11.44 17.26
C GLU A 90 -15.81 -10.11 17.76
N LEU A 91 -15.59 -9.05 16.99
CA LEU A 91 -16.11 -7.71 17.28
C LEU A 91 -17.56 -7.60 16.82
N ALA A 92 -17.82 -7.99 15.57
CA ALA A 92 -19.14 -7.93 14.97
C ALA A 92 -19.23 -8.77 13.68
N THR A 93 -20.45 -9.19 13.36
CA THR A 93 -20.79 -9.86 12.10
C THR A 93 -21.96 -9.13 11.40
N THR A 94 -21.87 -8.91 10.10
CA THR A 94 -22.92 -8.29 9.27
C THR A 94 -22.99 -8.95 7.88
N PRO A 95 -24.16 -9.08 7.24
CA PRO A 95 -24.22 -9.54 5.85
C PRO A 95 -23.74 -8.46 4.89
N ALA A 96 -23.02 -8.85 3.83
CA ALA A 96 -22.71 -7.97 2.71
C ALA A 96 -23.96 -7.72 1.85
N GLU A 97 -24.14 -6.47 1.44
CA GLU A 97 -25.24 -6.03 0.60
C GLU A 97 -25.16 -6.66 -0.82
N PRO A 98 -26.24 -6.58 -1.63
CA PRO A 98 -26.24 -7.12 -2.98
C PRO A 98 -25.18 -6.53 -3.92
N ASP A 99 -24.69 -5.31 -3.65
CA ASP A 99 -23.59 -4.66 -4.37
C ASP A 99 -22.20 -5.01 -3.81
N GLY A 100 -22.16 -5.85 -2.77
CA GLY A 100 -20.96 -6.29 -2.07
C GLY A 100 -20.44 -5.30 -1.02
N SER A 101 -21.12 -4.19 -0.78
CA SER A 101 -20.75 -3.27 0.30
C SER A 101 -21.15 -3.82 1.67
N TRP A 102 -20.44 -3.41 2.72
CA TRP A 102 -20.80 -3.71 4.10
C TRP A 102 -20.38 -2.57 5.02
N VAL A 103 -21.09 -2.40 6.14
CA VAL A 103 -20.82 -1.38 7.15
C VAL A 103 -21.07 -1.96 8.54
N ILE A 104 -20.16 -1.69 9.47
CA ILE A 104 -20.25 -1.98 10.91
C ILE A 104 -19.94 -0.69 11.68
N ALA A 105 -20.76 -0.40 12.69
CA ALA A 105 -20.44 0.58 13.71
C ALA A 105 -20.32 -0.15 15.04
N THR A 106 -19.33 0.19 15.87
CA THR A 106 -19.16 -0.48 17.16
C THR A 106 -20.21 -0.01 18.16
N ASP A 107 -20.81 -0.96 18.89
CA ASP A 107 -21.77 -0.64 19.95
C ASP A 107 -21.07 -0.18 21.24
N THR A 108 -19.81 -0.58 21.42
CA THR A 108 -18.94 -0.19 22.52
C THR A 108 -17.66 0.44 21.97
N PRO A 109 -17.03 1.36 22.72
CA PRO A 109 -15.74 1.90 22.32
C PRO A 109 -14.69 0.80 22.35
N LEU A 110 -13.73 0.87 21.42
CA LEU A 110 -12.55 0.03 21.45
C LEU A 110 -11.73 0.31 22.71
N ASP A 111 -11.11 -0.73 23.27
CA ASP A 111 -10.24 -0.59 24.43
C ASP A 111 -9.03 0.28 24.13
N ALA A 112 -8.56 1.01 25.14
CA ALA A 112 -7.36 1.81 25.04
C ALA A 112 -6.13 0.93 24.78
N GLY A 113 -5.20 1.44 23.97
CA GLY A 113 -4.01 0.73 23.54
C GLY A 113 -4.07 0.25 22.08
N PRO A 114 -3.18 -0.67 21.68
CA PRO A 114 -3.17 -1.24 20.35
C PRO A 114 -4.37 -2.19 20.16
N VAL A 115 -5.07 -2.04 19.05
CA VAL A 115 -6.14 -2.92 18.59
C VAL A 115 -5.85 -3.33 17.15
N GLU A 116 -5.76 -4.63 16.92
CA GLU A 116 -5.63 -5.21 15.59
C GLU A 116 -7.00 -5.67 15.08
N LEU A 117 -7.43 -5.15 13.93
CA LEU A 117 -8.62 -5.64 13.26
C LEU A 117 -8.25 -6.56 12.09
N SER A 118 -8.87 -7.74 12.09
CA SER A 118 -8.85 -8.66 10.96
C SER A 118 -10.26 -8.90 10.42
N LEU A 119 -10.34 -9.30 9.15
CA LEU A 119 -11.60 -9.43 8.41
C LEU A 119 -11.71 -10.81 7.78
N SER A 120 -12.88 -11.42 7.89
CA SER A 120 -13.24 -12.62 7.14
C SER A 120 -14.63 -12.52 6.57
N MET A 121 -14.89 -13.29 5.52
CA MET A 121 -16.24 -13.53 5.04
C MET A 121 -16.54 -15.03 5.00
N ARG A 122 -17.79 -15.40 5.28
CA ARG A 122 -18.35 -16.72 5.03
C ARG A 122 -19.33 -16.64 3.87
N THR A 123 -19.01 -17.33 2.79
CA THR A 123 -19.86 -17.39 1.60
C THR A 123 -21.05 -18.35 1.80
N GLU A 124 -22.08 -18.26 0.95
CA GLU A 124 -23.32 -19.07 1.09
C GLU A 124 -23.08 -20.59 1.05
N ASP A 125 -22.01 -21.04 0.42
CA ASP A 125 -21.55 -22.43 0.38
C ASP A 125 -20.75 -22.87 1.64
N GLY A 126 -20.58 -21.95 2.60
CA GLY A 126 -19.88 -22.19 3.87
C GLY A 126 -18.37 -21.96 3.82
N THR A 127 -17.80 -21.58 2.68
CA THR A 127 -16.36 -21.30 2.55
C THR A 127 -16.01 -20.03 3.35
N VAL A 128 -14.96 -20.10 4.16
CA VAL A 128 -14.44 -18.94 4.90
C VAL A 128 -13.20 -18.41 4.20
N ILE A 129 -13.21 -17.13 3.86
CA ILE A 129 -12.12 -16.43 3.17
C ILE A 129 -11.71 -15.26 4.06
N ARG A 130 -10.41 -15.13 4.33
CA ARG A 130 -9.85 -14.01 5.11
C ARG A 130 -9.34 -12.91 4.19
N SER A 131 -9.39 -11.68 4.68
CA SER A 131 -8.69 -10.56 4.05
C SER A 131 -7.18 -10.72 4.21
N GLU A 132 -6.42 -10.15 3.28
CA GLU A 132 -4.98 -9.96 3.43
C GLU A 132 -4.66 -8.68 4.21
N ASP A 133 -5.61 -7.75 4.30
CA ASP A 133 -5.42 -6.48 5.00
C ASP A 133 -5.63 -6.65 6.50
N THR A 134 -4.78 -5.99 7.27
CA THR A 134 -4.89 -5.86 8.73
C THR A 134 -4.91 -4.38 9.11
N ILE A 135 -5.84 -4.00 9.98
CA ILE A 135 -5.96 -2.63 10.47
C ILE A 135 -5.35 -2.55 11.87
N LEU A 136 -4.39 -1.65 12.07
CA LEU A 136 -3.83 -1.37 13.39
C LEU A 136 -4.39 -0.03 13.88
N ILE A 137 -5.04 -0.05 15.04
CA ILE A 137 -5.59 1.12 15.69
C ILE A 137 -4.83 1.33 16.98
N TYR A 138 -4.33 2.54 17.20
CA TYR A 138 -3.81 2.94 18.51
C TYR A 138 -4.82 3.90 19.16
N VAL A 139 -5.59 3.37 20.10
CA VAL A 139 -6.57 4.13 20.87
C VAL A 139 -5.84 4.78 22.05
N PRO A 140 -5.80 6.12 22.16
CA PRO A 140 -5.05 6.79 23.21
C PRO A 140 -5.68 6.56 24.59
N GLU A 141 -4.85 6.35 25.61
CA GLU A 141 -5.30 6.29 27.02
C GLU A 141 -5.85 7.63 27.53
N ARG A 142 -5.39 8.74 26.93
CA ARG A 142 -5.82 10.08 27.28
C ARG A 142 -7.10 10.43 26.52
N GLU A 143 -8.16 10.68 27.27
CA GLU A 143 -9.42 11.17 26.70
C GLU A 143 -9.21 12.46 25.88
N GLY A 144 -9.79 12.49 24.68
CA GLY A 144 -9.78 13.65 23.79
C GLY A 144 -8.74 13.62 22.67
N ASP A 145 -7.76 12.72 22.72
CA ASP A 145 -6.83 12.51 21.61
C ASP A 145 -7.49 11.68 20.49
N LEU A 146 -7.09 11.93 19.23
CA LEU A 146 -7.56 11.14 18.09
C LEU A 146 -6.78 9.81 18.00
N PRO A 147 -7.44 8.69 17.69
CA PRO A 147 -6.75 7.44 17.39
C PRO A 147 -5.91 7.52 16.10
N LEU A 148 -4.77 6.83 16.08
CA LEU A 148 -4.04 6.52 14.85
C LEU A 148 -4.66 5.25 14.25
N VAL A 149 -4.94 5.26 12.95
CA VAL A 149 -5.42 4.08 12.23
C VAL A 149 -4.50 3.83 11.04
N LEU A 150 -3.97 2.62 10.96
CA LEU A 150 -3.09 2.16 9.89
C LEU A 150 -3.73 0.96 9.20
N ARG A 151 -3.51 0.82 7.89
CA ARG A 151 -3.76 -0.40 7.14
C ARG A 151 -2.42 -0.98 6.71
N THR A 152 -2.26 -2.27 6.88
CA THR A 152 -1.09 -3.03 6.46
C THR A 152 -1.54 -4.20 5.60
N THR A 153 -0.73 -4.54 4.60
CA THR A 153 -0.91 -5.72 3.76
C THR A 153 0.43 -6.44 3.75
N PRO A 154 0.50 -7.77 3.94
CA PRO A 154 1.76 -8.52 3.94
C PRO A 154 2.60 -8.21 2.69
N GLY A 155 3.87 -7.82 2.89
CA GLY A 155 4.79 -7.42 1.83
C GLY A 155 4.41 -6.12 1.09
N GLY A 156 3.30 -5.47 1.46
CA GLY A 156 2.76 -4.27 0.86
C GLY A 156 3.09 -2.99 1.61
N ALA A 157 2.53 -1.88 1.14
CA ALA A 157 2.72 -0.57 1.76
C ALA A 157 1.83 -0.42 3.00
N THR A 158 2.38 0.07 4.10
CA THR A 158 1.55 0.60 5.19
C THR A 158 0.89 1.91 4.77
N GLU A 159 -0.40 2.05 5.06
CA GLU A 159 -1.19 3.25 4.77
C GLU A 159 -1.78 3.86 6.05
N VAL A 160 -1.65 5.18 6.23
CA VAL A 160 -2.26 5.88 7.37
C VAL A 160 -3.71 6.24 7.05
N LEU A 161 -4.66 5.47 7.57
CA LEU A 161 -6.08 5.75 7.36
C LEU A 161 -6.57 6.97 8.13
N GLN A 162 -6.04 7.19 9.34
CA GLN A 162 -6.35 8.32 10.21
C GLN A 162 -5.14 8.72 11.05
N GLU A 163 -4.85 10.01 11.13
CA GLU A 163 -3.76 10.55 11.96
C GLU A 163 -4.24 10.86 13.39
N PRO A 164 -3.37 10.70 14.40
CA PRO A 164 -3.69 10.97 15.80
C PRO A 164 -3.71 12.46 16.15
N ARG A 165 -3.67 13.34 15.14
CA ARG A 165 -3.72 14.79 15.25
C ARG A 165 -4.64 15.33 14.18
N ASP A 166 -5.31 16.43 14.48
CA ASP A 166 -5.97 17.21 13.44
C ASP A 166 -4.90 17.60 12.41
N ALA A 167 -5.22 17.46 11.11
CA ALA A 167 -4.31 17.78 10.03
C ALA A 167 -3.72 19.16 10.27
N ALA A 168 -2.40 19.25 10.38
CA ALA A 168 -1.75 20.54 10.61
C ALA A 168 -2.11 21.48 9.44
N ASP A 169 -2.57 22.69 9.76
CA ASP A 169 -2.67 23.77 8.78
C ASP A 169 -1.25 24.07 8.26
N GLY A 170 -0.85 23.48 7.12
CA GLY A 170 0.39 23.88 6.46
C GLY A 170 1.08 22.81 5.61
N LEU A 171 1.31 23.20 4.34
CA LEU A 171 2.07 22.57 3.22
C LEU A 171 1.21 22.20 2.00
N GLY A 172 -0.11 22.34 2.12
CA GLY A 172 -1.04 21.94 1.06
C GLY A 172 -1.43 20.46 1.18
N PRO A 173 -2.07 19.89 0.15
CA PRO A 173 -2.60 18.53 0.18
C PRO A 173 -1.53 17.43 0.06
N LEU A 174 -0.28 17.80 -0.26
CA LEU A 174 0.82 16.86 -0.39
C LEU A 174 1.43 16.50 0.97
N SER A 175 1.61 15.22 1.25
CA SER A 175 2.34 14.69 2.41
C SER A 175 3.10 13.41 2.04
N LEU A 176 4.17 13.12 2.79
CA LEU A 176 4.81 11.81 2.88
C LEU A 176 4.53 11.29 4.29
N ASP A 177 3.73 10.24 4.40
CA ASP A 177 3.20 9.76 5.67
C ASP A 177 4.03 8.60 6.21
N VAL A 178 4.36 7.64 5.35
CA VAL A 178 5.03 6.39 5.74
C VAL A 178 6.17 6.07 4.78
N ILE A 179 7.26 5.56 5.35
CA ILE A 179 8.35 4.91 4.63
C ILE A 179 8.48 3.51 5.21
N ASP A 180 8.20 2.50 4.38
CA ASP A 180 8.14 1.09 4.77
C ASP A 180 9.13 0.25 3.96
N TYR A 181 9.23 -1.04 4.27
CA TYR A 181 10.07 -2.00 3.58
C TYR A 181 9.30 -3.29 3.29
N ASP A 182 9.26 -3.70 2.02
CA ASP A 182 8.64 -4.96 1.60
C ASP A 182 9.45 -6.19 2.04
N ASP A 183 8.99 -7.39 1.67
CA ASP A 183 9.63 -8.69 1.93
C ASP A 183 10.98 -8.93 1.21
N THR A 184 11.35 -8.06 0.28
CA THR A 184 12.67 -8.06 -0.38
C THR A 184 13.63 -7.01 0.17
N GLY A 185 13.13 -6.09 1.01
CA GLY A 185 13.88 -4.94 1.54
C GLY A 185 13.88 -3.75 0.59
N ALA A 186 13.03 -3.75 -0.43
CA ALA A 186 12.71 -2.58 -1.22
C ALA A 186 11.93 -1.58 -0.35
N VAL A 187 12.21 -0.29 -0.54
CA VAL A 187 11.56 0.77 0.24
C VAL A 187 10.24 1.09 -0.43
N ILE A 188 9.17 1.23 0.34
CA ILE A 188 7.88 1.70 -0.13
C ILE A 188 7.61 3.07 0.50
N PHE A 189 7.20 4.05 -0.32
CA PHE A 189 6.84 5.38 0.14
C PHE A 189 5.34 5.59 -0.05
N SER A 190 4.68 6.07 0.99
CA SER A 190 3.24 6.32 0.98
C SER A 190 2.91 7.70 1.52
N GLY A 191 1.88 8.34 1.00
CA GLY A 191 1.44 9.63 1.48
C GLY A 191 0.11 10.09 0.88
N ARG A 192 -0.15 11.40 0.98
CA ARG A 192 -1.34 12.03 0.41
C ARG A 192 -1.00 13.15 -0.57
N ALA A 193 -1.94 13.45 -1.46
CA ALA A 193 -1.89 14.49 -2.49
C ALA A 193 -3.34 14.83 -2.90
N GLU A 194 -3.52 15.82 -3.77
CA GLU A 194 -4.84 16.03 -4.39
C GLU A 194 -5.28 14.79 -5.17
N PRO A 195 -6.55 14.34 -5.03
CA PRO A 195 -7.06 13.19 -5.75
C PRO A 195 -6.83 13.25 -7.25
N GLY A 196 -6.34 12.16 -7.84
CA GLY A 196 -6.06 12.05 -9.27
C GLY A 196 -4.80 12.79 -9.76
N ARG A 197 -4.08 13.53 -8.90
CA ARG A 197 -2.84 14.22 -9.30
C ARG A 197 -1.65 13.28 -9.35
N VAL A 198 -0.71 13.60 -10.25
CA VAL A 198 0.54 12.87 -10.35
C VAL A 198 1.50 13.34 -9.26
N VAL A 199 2.07 12.37 -8.55
CA VAL A 199 3.13 12.54 -7.56
C VAL A 199 4.42 11.92 -8.12
N GLN A 200 5.51 12.67 -8.06
CA GLN A 200 6.84 12.23 -8.45
C GLN A 200 7.75 12.20 -7.23
N LEU A 201 8.48 11.11 -7.06
CA LEU A 201 9.45 10.92 -5.97
C LEU A 201 10.87 10.93 -6.54
N PHE A 202 11.71 11.78 -5.96
CA PHE A 202 13.11 11.89 -6.31
C PHE A 202 13.99 11.57 -5.10
N ILE A 203 15.17 11.00 -5.38
CA ILE A 203 16.23 10.79 -4.42
C ILE A 203 17.51 11.45 -4.94
N ASN A 204 18.08 12.38 -4.17
CA ASN A 204 19.22 13.21 -4.61
C ASN A 204 19.01 13.82 -6.02
N ARG A 205 17.77 14.27 -6.31
CA ARG A 205 17.31 14.81 -7.61
C ARG A 205 17.22 13.82 -8.77
N GLN A 206 17.46 12.53 -8.55
CA GLN A 206 17.18 11.48 -9.52
C GLN A 206 15.74 10.97 -9.34
N LEU A 207 14.96 10.88 -10.42
CA LEU A 207 13.61 10.34 -10.36
C LEU A 207 13.68 8.87 -9.95
N LEU A 208 12.99 8.54 -8.87
CA LEU A 208 12.93 7.21 -8.29
C LEU A 208 11.63 6.49 -8.69
N GLY A 209 10.54 7.25 -8.84
CA GLY A 209 9.26 6.75 -9.33
C GLY A 209 8.21 7.85 -9.44
N GLN A 210 7.07 7.52 -10.04
CA GLN A 210 5.91 8.39 -10.07
C GLN A 210 4.62 7.57 -10.07
N THR A 211 3.56 8.15 -9.51
CA THR A 211 2.24 7.52 -9.46
C THR A 211 1.14 8.59 -9.48
N ALA A 212 -0.11 8.23 -9.74
CA ALA A 212 -1.24 9.11 -9.51
C ALA A 212 -1.84 8.83 -8.13
N ALA A 213 -2.24 9.88 -7.41
CA ALA A 213 -3.04 9.72 -6.21
C ALA A 213 -4.42 9.17 -6.56
N ASN A 214 -4.95 8.29 -5.72
CA ASN A 214 -6.26 7.68 -5.92
C ASN A 214 -7.40 8.68 -5.61
N ALA A 215 -8.65 8.21 -5.65
CA ALA A 215 -9.83 9.03 -5.41
C ALA A 215 -9.88 9.65 -3.99
N ASP A 216 -9.23 9.01 -3.02
CA ASP A 216 -9.10 9.50 -1.64
C ASP A 216 -7.85 10.37 -1.42
N GLY A 217 -7.08 10.63 -2.49
CA GLY A 217 -5.85 11.41 -2.44
C GLY A 217 -4.64 10.63 -1.92
N ARG A 218 -4.71 9.30 -1.78
CA ARG A 218 -3.57 8.47 -1.34
C ARG A 218 -2.68 8.11 -2.51
N TRP A 219 -1.38 8.06 -2.28
CA TRP A 219 -0.41 7.60 -3.27
C TRP A 219 0.62 6.67 -2.65
N THR A 220 1.11 5.74 -3.46
CA THR A 220 2.15 4.76 -3.08
C THR A 220 3.16 4.63 -4.22
N ILE A 221 4.45 4.70 -3.88
CA ILE A 221 5.56 4.48 -4.80
C ILE A 221 6.48 3.42 -4.20
N ALA A 222 6.55 2.27 -4.86
CA ALA A 222 7.53 1.22 -4.61
C ALA A 222 8.54 1.23 -5.77
N PRO A 223 9.74 1.82 -5.60
CA PRO A 223 10.72 1.92 -6.67
C PRO A 223 11.25 0.55 -7.07
N GLU A 224 11.37 0.30 -8.38
CA GLU A 224 12.02 -0.92 -8.89
C GLU A 224 13.51 -0.98 -8.53
N ALA A 225 14.15 0.19 -8.43
CA ALA A 225 15.56 0.29 -8.08
C ALA A 225 15.76 0.15 -6.56
N GLN A 226 16.57 -0.83 -6.15
CA GLN A 226 17.04 -0.89 -4.77
C GLN A 226 17.85 0.36 -4.42
N ILE A 227 17.47 1.00 -3.32
CA ILE A 227 18.19 2.14 -2.77
C ILE A 227 19.35 1.57 -1.93
N ALA A 228 20.59 2.03 -2.12
CA ALA A 228 21.67 1.57 -1.25
C ALA A 228 21.47 2.12 0.18
N PRO A 229 22.09 1.52 1.21
CA PRO A 229 22.19 2.16 2.51
C PRO A 229 22.94 3.48 2.44
N GLY A 230 22.47 4.48 3.17
CA GLY A 230 23.08 5.82 3.19
C GLY A 230 22.10 6.93 3.52
N VAL A 231 22.62 8.16 3.55
CA VAL A 231 21.84 9.38 3.75
C VAL A 231 21.51 9.99 2.39
N TYR A 232 20.24 10.34 2.21
CA TYR A 232 19.66 10.84 0.98
C TYR A 232 18.81 12.07 1.24
N GLN A 233 18.62 12.87 0.19
CA GLN A 233 17.61 13.92 0.15
C GLN A 233 16.43 13.43 -0.69
N LEU A 234 15.27 13.26 -0.06
CA LEU A 234 14.03 13.01 -0.78
C LEU A 234 13.43 14.33 -1.23
N LEU A 235 12.84 14.32 -2.42
CA LEU A 235 12.01 15.39 -2.96
C LEU A 235 10.75 14.75 -3.55
N VAL A 236 9.59 15.07 -2.97
CA VAL A 236 8.27 14.66 -3.46
C VAL A 236 7.64 15.86 -4.13
N ILE A 237 7.14 15.70 -5.36
CA ILE A 237 6.48 16.76 -6.13
C ILE A 237 5.09 16.30 -6.56
N GLN A 238 4.07 17.07 -6.26
CA GLN A 238 2.74 16.94 -6.88
C GLN A 238 2.68 17.85 -8.11
N LEU A 239 2.22 17.33 -9.23
CA LEU A 239 1.97 18.08 -10.46
C LEU A 239 0.51 18.58 -10.53
N ASP A 240 0.29 19.75 -11.13
CA ASP A 240 -1.04 20.26 -11.50
C ASP A 240 -1.59 19.63 -12.80
N GLU A 241 -2.73 20.13 -13.29
CA GLU A 241 -3.37 19.71 -14.57
C GLU A 241 -2.46 19.87 -15.79
N ASP A 242 -1.60 20.89 -15.76
CA ASP A 242 -0.70 21.23 -16.85
C ASP A 242 0.63 20.46 -16.76
N GLY A 243 0.79 19.60 -15.74
CA GLY A 243 2.03 18.87 -15.47
C GLY A 243 3.13 19.72 -14.84
N ARG A 244 2.80 20.87 -14.24
CA ARG A 244 3.75 21.74 -13.53
C ARG A 244 3.77 21.43 -12.03
N PRO A 245 4.89 21.59 -11.33
CA PRO A 245 4.95 21.42 -9.88
C PRO A 245 3.98 22.38 -9.16
N ALA A 246 3.00 21.82 -8.45
CA ALA A 246 2.04 22.56 -7.62
C ALA A 246 2.49 22.59 -6.16
N TYR A 247 2.95 21.45 -5.65
CA TYR A 247 3.46 21.29 -4.29
C TYR A 247 4.75 20.48 -4.31
N ALA A 248 5.66 20.78 -3.37
CA ALA A 248 6.90 20.05 -3.21
C ALA A 248 7.30 19.95 -1.74
N ILE A 249 7.76 18.77 -1.33
CA ILE A 249 8.29 18.50 0.00
C ILE A 249 9.69 17.92 -0.14
N GLU A 250 10.65 18.49 0.59
CA GLU A 250 12.04 18.06 0.60
C GLU A 250 12.45 17.65 2.03
N LEU A 251 12.85 16.38 2.22
CA LEU A 251 13.14 15.79 3.54
C LEU A 251 14.40 14.93 3.50
N PRO A 252 15.28 14.99 4.51
CA PRO A 252 16.38 14.03 4.62
C PRO A 252 15.84 12.63 4.95
N PHE A 253 16.43 11.61 4.36
CA PHE A 253 16.09 10.21 4.56
C PHE A 253 17.36 9.39 4.74
N GLU A 254 17.40 8.54 5.76
CA GLU A 254 18.49 7.59 5.97
C GLU A 254 17.98 6.17 5.73
N ARG A 255 18.56 5.48 4.75
CA ARG A 255 18.36 4.05 4.59
C ARG A 255 19.41 3.30 5.39
N ALA A 256 18.98 2.64 6.47
CA ALA A 256 19.83 1.78 7.27
C ALA A 256 20.24 0.51 6.50
N ASN A 257 21.46 0.01 6.74
CA ASN A 257 21.97 -1.20 6.10
C ASN A 257 21.36 -2.47 6.74
N PRO A 258 20.62 -3.32 6.00
CA PRO A 258 20.22 -4.64 6.52
C PRO A 258 21.40 -5.58 6.76
N ASP A 259 22.52 -5.40 6.06
CA ASP A 259 23.70 -6.30 6.13
C ASP A 259 24.56 -6.12 7.39
N ASN A 260 24.17 -5.23 8.33
CA ASN A 260 24.80 -5.19 9.65
C ASN A 260 24.32 -6.33 10.58
N ILE A 261 23.50 -7.26 10.08
CA ILE A 261 23.12 -8.49 10.79
C ILE A 261 24.07 -9.61 10.36
N ASP A 262 25.18 -9.74 11.08
CA ASP A 262 26.19 -10.77 10.87
C ASP A 262 25.77 -12.04 11.63
N LEU A 263 25.18 -13.00 10.91
CA LEU A 263 24.84 -14.32 11.43
C LEU A 263 26.06 -15.23 11.35
N ARG A 264 26.57 -15.67 12.51
CA ARG A 264 27.71 -16.59 12.61
C ARG A 264 27.39 -17.70 13.57
N ASP A 265 27.51 -18.93 13.11
CA ASP A 265 27.36 -20.15 13.92
C ASP A 265 26.05 -20.15 14.73
N GLY A 266 24.92 -19.82 14.09
CA GLY A 266 23.60 -19.78 14.74
C GLY A 266 23.46 -18.64 15.76
N ARG A 267 24.26 -17.58 15.67
CA ARG A 267 24.19 -16.41 16.56
C ARG A 267 24.28 -15.09 15.81
N VAL A 268 23.73 -14.05 16.42
CA VAL A 268 23.80 -12.67 15.94
C VAL A 268 24.29 -11.75 17.05
N ILE A 269 25.08 -10.73 16.69
CA ILE A 269 25.37 -9.60 17.58
C ILE A 269 24.46 -8.44 17.18
N VAL A 270 23.58 -8.02 18.08
CA VAL A 270 22.66 -6.90 17.86
C VAL A 270 23.46 -5.62 17.61
N GLN A 271 23.21 -4.98 16.47
CA GLN A 271 23.76 -3.67 16.11
C GLN A 271 22.68 -2.59 16.13
N PRO A 272 23.06 -1.30 16.23
CA PRO A 272 22.10 -0.20 16.05
C PRO A 272 21.32 -0.37 14.73
N GLY A 273 19.99 -0.32 14.80
CA GLY A 273 19.09 -0.53 13.66
C GLY A 273 18.68 -2.00 13.41
N ASN A 274 19.11 -2.93 14.26
CA ASN A 274 18.54 -4.29 14.28
C ASN A 274 17.20 -4.30 15.02
N SER A 275 16.32 -5.21 14.62
CA SER A 275 15.11 -5.61 15.35
C SER A 275 15.00 -7.12 15.30
N LEU A 276 14.27 -7.75 16.24
CA LEU A 276 14.07 -9.21 16.22
C LEU A 276 13.45 -9.66 14.91
N TRP A 277 12.49 -8.88 14.39
CA TRP A 277 11.89 -9.10 13.08
C TRP A 277 12.91 -9.09 11.92
N ARG A 278 13.84 -8.12 11.89
CA ARG A 278 14.87 -8.05 10.85
C ARG A 278 15.88 -9.18 10.96
N ILE A 279 16.22 -9.58 12.19
CA ILE A 279 17.11 -10.71 12.44
C ILE A 279 16.44 -12.01 11.99
N ALA A 280 15.19 -12.25 12.37
CA ALA A 280 14.41 -13.41 11.97
C ALA A 280 14.25 -13.50 10.46
N ARG A 281 13.92 -12.39 9.80
CA ARG A 281 13.87 -12.34 8.35
C ARG A 281 15.21 -12.66 7.69
N ARG A 282 16.32 -12.23 8.29
CA ARG A 282 17.66 -12.52 7.77
C ARG A 282 18.08 -13.97 7.97
N ALA A 283 17.61 -14.60 9.05
CA ALA A 283 17.95 -15.96 9.44
C ALA A 283 17.05 -17.01 8.78
N TYR A 284 15.74 -16.76 8.78
CA TYR A 284 14.70 -17.73 8.42
C TYR A 284 13.91 -17.33 7.16
N GLY A 285 14.14 -16.12 6.65
CA GLY A 285 13.46 -15.60 5.47
C GLY A 285 12.12 -14.91 5.76
N GLN A 286 11.54 -15.08 6.95
CA GLN A 286 10.28 -14.43 7.34
C GLN A 286 10.45 -13.64 8.64
N GLY A 287 10.01 -12.38 8.65
CA GLY A 287 10.15 -11.54 9.84
C GLY A 287 9.24 -11.95 11.00
N ALA A 288 8.08 -12.56 10.69
CA ALA A 288 7.14 -13.07 11.69
C ALA A 288 7.72 -14.20 12.57
N GLN A 289 8.76 -14.91 12.09
CA GLN A 289 9.46 -15.96 12.85
C GLN A 289 10.38 -15.41 13.96
N TYR A 290 10.24 -14.12 14.31
CA TYR A 290 11.00 -13.52 15.41
C TYR A 290 10.70 -14.13 16.77
N THR A 291 9.53 -14.77 16.91
CA THR A 291 9.14 -15.52 18.11
C THR A 291 10.12 -16.64 18.43
N ILE A 292 10.70 -17.31 17.42
CA ILE A 292 11.71 -18.37 17.59
C ILE A 292 12.97 -17.79 18.25
N ILE A 293 13.41 -16.60 17.82
CA ILE A 293 14.56 -15.91 18.41
C ILE A 293 14.22 -15.43 19.81
N TYR A 294 13.02 -14.90 20.01
CA TYR A 294 12.56 -14.46 21.32
C TYR A 294 12.53 -15.60 22.33
N GLU A 295 11.97 -16.76 21.97
CA GLU A 295 11.89 -17.95 22.82
C GLU A 295 13.28 -18.49 23.19
N ALA A 296 14.18 -18.58 22.21
CA ALA A 296 15.56 -19.03 22.43
C ALA A 296 16.38 -18.11 23.34
N ASN A 297 15.99 -16.84 23.48
CA ASN A 297 16.73 -15.82 24.24
C ASN A 297 15.85 -15.13 25.30
N ALA A 298 14.79 -15.80 25.76
CA ALA A 298 13.81 -15.23 26.69
C ALA A 298 14.43 -14.82 28.05
N ASP A 299 15.61 -15.35 28.38
CA ASP A 299 16.40 -14.96 29.55
C ASP A 299 17.08 -13.59 29.40
N GLN A 300 17.35 -13.17 28.15
CA GLN A 300 18.00 -11.91 27.80
C GLN A 300 17.02 -10.83 27.32
N ILE A 301 15.88 -11.23 26.74
CA ILE A 301 14.89 -10.33 26.14
C ILE A 301 13.68 -10.24 27.06
N ARG A 302 13.61 -9.14 27.82
CA ARG A 302 12.45 -8.86 28.70
C ARG A 302 11.27 -8.26 27.95
N ASP A 303 11.57 -7.55 26.88
CA ASP A 303 10.62 -6.85 26.03
C ASP A 303 11.06 -7.09 24.57
N PRO A 304 10.25 -7.78 23.75
CA PRO A 304 10.60 -8.10 22.37
C PRO A 304 10.76 -6.86 21.48
N ASP A 305 10.17 -5.72 21.87
CA ASP A 305 10.30 -4.46 21.14
C ASP A 305 11.57 -3.69 21.51
N LEU A 306 12.30 -4.13 22.54
CA LEU A 306 13.47 -3.42 23.08
C LEU A 306 14.70 -4.32 23.19
N ILE A 307 15.49 -4.34 22.11
CA ILE A 307 16.81 -4.96 22.07
C ILE A 307 17.92 -3.89 21.98
N TYR A 308 19.07 -4.18 22.58
CA TYR A 308 20.17 -3.25 22.76
C TYR A 308 21.41 -3.66 21.96
N PRO A 309 22.14 -2.68 21.39
CA PRO A 309 23.41 -2.94 20.73
C PRO A 309 24.42 -3.69 21.62
N GLY A 310 25.07 -4.70 21.05
CA GLY A 310 26.05 -5.55 21.73
C GLY A 310 25.46 -6.80 22.40
N GLN A 311 24.13 -6.95 22.47
CA GLN A 311 23.51 -8.21 22.86
C GLN A 311 23.83 -9.31 21.85
N ILE A 312 23.98 -10.54 22.33
CA ILE A 312 24.24 -11.72 21.49
C ILE A 312 23.03 -12.63 21.62
N PHE A 313 22.36 -12.89 20.51
CA PHE A 313 21.22 -13.79 20.48
C PHE A 313 21.55 -15.08 19.75
N ASP A 314 21.08 -16.19 20.31
CA ASP A 314 20.99 -17.48 19.65
C ASP A 314 19.86 -17.44 18.61
N VAL A 315 20.12 -18.01 17.44
CA VAL A 315 19.24 -18.00 16.27
C VAL A 315 19.13 -19.45 15.80
N PRO A 316 18.20 -20.25 16.37
CA PRO A 316 18.07 -21.68 16.08
C PRO A 316 17.66 -21.98 14.64
N ASP A 317 18.22 -23.02 14.03
CA ASP A 317 17.71 -23.53 12.75
C ASP A 317 16.34 -24.21 12.94
N GLU A 318 15.35 -23.93 12.07
CA GLU A 318 13.97 -24.46 12.18
C GLU A 318 13.89 -26.01 12.19
N GLU A 319 14.90 -26.72 11.71
CA GLU A 319 14.86 -28.19 11.53
C GLU A 319 15.20 -29.02 12.78
N ALA A 320 15.45 -28.41 13.95
CA ALA A 320 15.99 -29.13 15.11
C ALA A 320 14.97 -29.71 16.11
N ASP A 321 13.70 -29.25 16.13
CA ASP A 321 12.78 -29.54 17.25
C ASP A 321 11.66 -30.58 16.95
N GLU A 322 11.68 -31.30 15.82
CA GLU A 322 10.75 -32.42 15.59
C GLU A 322 11.23 -33.79 16.10
N THR A 323 12.45 -33.90 16.61
CA THR A 323 12.96 -35.16 17.18
C THR A 323 13.42 -34.98 18.62
N GLU A 324 12.46 -34.99 19.55
CA GLU A 324 12.57 -35.72 20.83
C GLU A 324 11.24 -35.61 21.61
N GLN A 325 10.30 -36.52 21.30
CA GLN A 325 9.26 -36.98 22.23
C GLN A 325 9.59 -38.40 22.69
#